data_AF-A0AAV9C0V6-F1
#
_entry.id   AF-A0AAV9C0V6-F1
#
_cell.length_a   1.000
_cell.length_b   1.000
_cell.length_c   1.000
_cell.angle_alpha   90.00
_cell.angle_beta   90.00
_cell.angle_gamma   90.00
#
_symmetry.space_group_name_H-M   'P 1'
#
loop_
_entity.id
_entity.type
_entity.pdbx_description
1 polymer ?
#
loop_
_entity_poly.entity_id
_entity_poly.type
_entity_poly.pdbx_seq_one_letter_code
_entity_poly.pdbx_strand_id
1 'polypeptide(L)'
;MGSSIESISGSNINLAPKKTSAKLAQFKASMLKTLERYQKCNYGAPEPIMPSKEIQKMKCDSIGITFPQGYQSLSRHFLGEDLGPLNSKQLEQLERQLESSVRQIRSTRIQQMLDQLSDLQRKVCMRS
;
A
#
# COMPACT_ATOMS: atom_id res chain seq x y z
N MET A 1 -43.79 29.60 63.05
CA MET A 1 -44.79 30.09 62.07
C MET A 1 -43.98 30.60 60.90
N GLY A 2 -44.01 30.03 59.70
CA GLY A 2 -45.06 29.29 59.03
C GLY A 2 -45.24 29.95 57.65
N SER A 3 -45.05 29.16 56.60
CA SER A 3 -45.32 29.43 55.17
C SER A 3 -44.36 30.36 54.42
N SER A 4 -44.11 30.21 53.12
CA SER A 4 -44.14 29.15 52.09
C SER A 4 -44.09 29.89 50.75
N ILE A 5 -43.43 29.27 49.75
CA ILE A 5 -43.62 29.39 48.27
C ILE A 5 -43.45 30.79 47.61
N GLU A 6 -42.74 30.95 46.50
CA GLU A 6 -43.09 30.36 45.20
C GLU A 6 -41.90 29.87 44.35
N SER A 7 -42.15 28.72 43.75
CA SER A 7 -41.36 28.05 42.73
C SER A 7 -41.38 28.85 41.42
N ILE A 8 -40.20 29.13 40.83
CA ILE A 8 -40.11 29.34 39.38
C ILE A 8 -39.64 28.03 38.75
N SER A 9 -40.67 27.35 38.27
CA SER A 9 -40.66 26.21 37.37
C SER A 9 -39.74 26.43 36.17
N GLY A 10 -38.95 25.39 35.88
CA GLY A 10 -38.81 24.91 34.51
C GLY A 10 -37.93 25.74 33.59
N SER A 11 -36.65 25.42 33.56
CA SER A 11 -35.89 25.47 32.31
C SER A 11 -35.04 24.22 32.21
N ASN A 12 -35.69 23.10 31.93
CA ASN A 12 -34.99 21.92 31.45
C ASN A 12 -34.48 22.26 30.04
N ILE A 13 -33.31 22.90 29.97
CA ILE A 13 -32.58 23.10 28.73
C ILE A 13 -32.18 21.72 28.22
N ASN A 14 -33.10 21.10 27.48
CA ASN A 14 -32.78 20.00 26.60
C ASN A 14 -31.76 20.54 25.60
N LEU A 15 -30.48 20.33 25.90
CA LEU A 15 -29.38 20.60 24.99
C LEU A 15 -29.52 19.61 23.85
N ALA A 16 -30.35 19.98 22.87
CA ALA A 16 -30.52 19.23 21.63
C ALA A 16 -29.11 18.88 21.11
N PRO A 17 -28.84 17.60 20.80
CA PRO A 17 -27.49 17.18 20.42
C PRO A 17 -27.06 18.03 19.23
N LYS A 18 -26.07 18.90 19.47
CA LYS A 18 -25.54 19.83 18.47
C LYS A 18 -25.26 19.02 17.21
N LYS A 19 -25.92 19.38 16.10
CA LYS A 19 -25.84 18.76 14.76
C LYS A 19 -24.40 18.45 14.31
N THR A 20 -23.42 19.15 14.87
CA THR A 20 -21.98 18.96 14.70
C THR A 20 -21.43 17.65 15.29
N SER A 21 -21.95 17.17 16.42
CA SER A 21 -21.52 15.90 17.06
C SER A 21 -21.85 14.68 16.20
N ALA A 22 -23.09 14.63 15.68
CA ALA A 22 -23.51 13.58 14.76
C ALA A 22 -22.67 13.61 13.47
N LYS A 23 -22.33 14.80 12.97
CA LYS A 23 -21.49 14.95 11.78
C LYS A 23 -20.05 14.48 12.01
N LEU A 24 -19.47 14.78 13.18
CA LEU A 24 -18.15 14.30 13.58
C LEU A 24 -18.13 12.78 13.72
N ALA A 25 -19.17 12.18 14.30
CA ALA A 25 -19.30 10.72 14.40
C ALA A 25 -19.39 10.06 13.02
N GLN A 26 -20.20 10.63 12.11
CA GLN A 26 -20.30 10.16 10.72
C GLN A 26 -18.96 10.28 9.99
N PHE A 27 -18.22 11.37 10.20
CA PHE A 27 -16.91 11.57 9.59
C PHE A 27 -15.89 10.54 10.11
N LYS A 28 -15.82 10.31 11.42
CA LYS A 28 -14.97 9.26 12.00
C LYS A 28 -15.31 7.88 11.45
N ALA A 29 -16.59 7.53 11.35
CA ALA A 29 -17.02 6.27 10.76
C ALA A 29 -16.63 6.15 9.27
N SER A 30 -16.73 7.24 8.50
CA SER A 30 -16.29 7.28 7.10
C SER A 30 -14.77 7.14 6.97
N MET A 31 -14.01 7.83 7.82
CA MET A 31 -12.55 7.72 7.89
C MET A 31 -12.12 6.29 8.21
N LEU A 32 -12.72 5.66 9.22
CA LEU A 32 -12.42 4.28 9.59
C LEU A 32 -12.71 3.30 8.44
N LYS A 33 -13.84 3.44 7.75
CA LYS A 33 -14.17 2.60 6.58
C LYS A 33 -13.19 2.78 5.43
N THR A 34 -12.72 4.01 5.21
CA THR A 34 -11.71 4.29 4.17
C THR A 34 -10.35 3.73 4.56
N LEU A 35 -9.95 3.84 5.83
CA LEU A 35 -8.73 3.23 6.36
C LEU A 35 -8.78 1.70 6.27
N GLU A 36 -9.90 1.07 6.61
CA GLU A 36 -10.08 -0.38 6.51
C GLU A 36 -9.99 -0.88 5.07
N ARG A 37 -10.61 -0.17 4.11
CA ARG A 37 -10.45 -0.47 2.68
C ARG A 37 -9.02 -0.29 2.21
N TYR A 38 -8.36 0.79 2.62
CA TYR A 38 -6.97 1.03 2.26
C TYR A 38 -6.05 -0.07 2.82
N GLN A 39 -6.27 -0.49 4.06
CA GLN A 39 -5.56 -1.64 4.64
C GLN A 39 -5.80 -2.91 3.84
N LYS A 40 -7.04 -3.24 3.49
CA LYS A 40 -7.35 -4.45 2.69
C LYS A 40 -6.75 -4.42 1.28
N CYS A 41 -6.64 -3.25 0.65
CA CYS A 41 -6.07 -3.10 -0.69
C CYS A 41 -4.54 -3.02 -0.69
N ASN A 42 -3.92 -2.51 0.37
CA ASN A 42 -2.46 -2.30 0.44
C ASN A 42 -1.73 -3.38 1.26
N TYR A 43 -2.45 -4.05 2.17
CA TYR A 43 -2.01 -5.15 3.03
C TYR A 43 -3.07 -6.28 2.96
N GLY A 44 -3.15 -6.98 1.83
CA GLY A 44 -4.02 -8.16 1.73
C GLY A 44 -3.60 -9.20 2.76
N ALA A 45 -4.55 -9.70 3.57
CA ALA A 45 -4.39 -10.55 4.76
C ALA A 45 -3.34 -10.03 5.78
N PRO A 46 -3.50 -10.26 7.10
CA PRO A 46 -2.37 -10.17 8.01
C PRO A 46 -1.45 -11.35 7.67
N GLU A 47 -0.66 -11.21 6.61
CA GLU A 47 0.50 -12.06 6.42
C GLU A 47 1.31 -11.89 7.71
N PRO A 48 1.64 -13.00 8.41
CA PRO A 48 2.56 -12.92 9.53
C PRO A 48 3.76 -12.09 9.08
N ILE A 49 4.33 -11.27 9.99
CA ILE A 49 5.55 -10.50 9.73
C ILE A 49 6.68 -11.52 9.57
N MET A 50 6.66 -12.24 8.46
CA MET A 50 7.67 -13.18 8.05
C MET A 50 8.67 -12.36 7.24
N PRO A 51 9.97 -12.56 7.45
CA PRO A 51 10.97 -11.94 6.61
C PRO A 51 10.63 -12.20 5.15
N SER A 52 10.77 -11.17 4.30
CA SER A 52 10.45 -11.24 2.85
C SER A 52 11.05 -12.48 2.15
N LYS A 53 12.19 -12.97 2.67
CA LYS A 53 12.87 -14.22 2.25
C LYS A 53 12.00 -15.47 2.43
N GLU A 54 11.26 -15.61 3.53
CA GLU A 54 10.38 -16.77 3.79
C GLU A 54 9.11 -16.73 2.95
N ILE A 55 8.53 -15.54 2.75
CA ILE A 55 7.36 -15.35 1.90
C ILE A 55 7.68 -15.72 0.45
N GLN A 56 8.83 -15.28 -0.08
CA GLN A 56 9.26 -15.64 -1.42
C GLN A 56 9.54 -17.14 -1.58
N LYS A 57 10.19 -17.75 -0.59
CA LYS A 57 10.47 -19.19 -0.59
C LYS A 57 9.17 -20.01 -0.59
N MET A 58 8.26 -19.70 0.33
CA MET A 58 6.97 -20.40 0.43
C MET A 58 6.12 -20.22 -0.83
N LYS A 59 6.13 -19.02 -1.41
CA LYS A 59 5.47 -18.76 -2.70
C LYS A 59 6.07 -19.59 -3.83
N CYS A 60 7.40 -19.68 -3.94
CA CYS A 60 8.08 -20.49 -4.95
C CYS A 60 7.87 -22.00 -4.76
N ASP A 61 7.89 -22.48 -3.52
CA ASP A 61 7.61 -23.88 -3.20
C ASP A 61 6.16 -24.27 -3.60
N SER A 62 5.19 -23.36 -3.42
CA SER A 62 3.78 -23.58 -3.82
C SER A 62 3.55 -23.71 -5.32
N ILE A 63 4.43 -23.11 -6.14
CA ILE A 63 4.38 -23.14 -7.61
C ILE A 63 5.43 -24.09 -8.22
N GLY A 64 6.13 -24.86 -7.39
CA GLY A 64 7.13 -25.84 -7.82
C GLY A 64 8.39 -25.23 -8.46
N ILE A 65 8.71 -23.96 -8.17
CA ILE A 65 9.89 -23.29 -8.72
C ILE A 65 11.06 -23.46 -7.75
N THR A 66 12.04 -24.26 -8.16
CA THR A 66 13.33 -24.37 -7.45
C THR A 66 14.34 -23.40 -8.07
N PHE A 67 14.91 -22.51 -7.24
CA PHE A 67 15.95 -21.60 -7.70
C PHE A 67 17.31 -22.31 -7.87
N PRO A 68 18.11 -21.90 -8.87
CA PRO A 68 19.47 -22.40 -9.03
C PRO A 68 20.36 -22.11 -7.80
N GLN A 69 21.39 -22.95 -7.60
CA GLN A 69 22.42 -22.65 -6.60
C GLN A 69 23.04 -21.27 -6.86
N GLY A 70 23.19 -20.47 -5.80
CA GLY A 70 23.72 -19.12 -5.88
C GLY A 70 22.67 -18.03 -6.14
N TYR A 71 21.39 -18.37 -6.34
CA TYR A 71 20.34 -17.35 -6.43
C TYR A 71 20.26 -16.50 -5.16
N GLN A 72 20.27 -17.13 -3.98
CA GLN A 72 20.20 -16.38 -2.70
C GLN A 72 21.39 -15.43 -2.48
N SER A 73 22.61 -15.82 -2.86
CA SER A 73 23.77 -14.92 -2.77
C SER A 73 23.63 -13.79 -3.78
N LEU A 74 23.22 -14.08 -5.01
CA LEU A 74 23.01 -13.05 -6.02
C LEU A 74 21.90 -12.05 -5.64
N SER A 75 20.78 -12.53 -5.08
CA SER A 75 19.72 -11.67 -4.55
C SER A 75 20.24 -10.75 -3.44
N ARG A 76 21.10 -11.26 -2.56
CA ARG A 76 21.75 -10.46 -1.52
C ARG A 76 22.67 -9.41 -2.12
N HIS A 77 23.50 -9.77 -3.11
CA HIS A 77 24.36 -8.81 -3.79
C HIS A 77 23.54 -7.68 -4.44
N PHE A 78 22.42 -7.98 -5.10
CA PHE A 78 21.54 -6.95 -5.66
C PHE A 78 20.87 -6.06 -4.60
N LEU A 79 20.73 -6.54 -3.36
CA LEU A 79 20.27 -5.76 -2.20
C LEU A 79 21.42 -5.01 -1.51
N GLY A 80 22.64 -5.10 -2.02
CA GLY A 80 23.83 -4.52 -1.39
C GLY A 80 24.33 -5.28 -0.17
N GLU A 81 23.80 -6.48 0.07
CA GLU A 81 24.27 -7.41 1.11
C GLU A 81 25.45 -8.25 0.58
N ASP A 82 26.35 -8.69 1.46
CA ASP A 82 27.47 -9.60 1.17
C ASP A 82 28.36 -9.19 -0.02
N LEU A 83 28.62 -7.88 -0.18
CA LEU A 83 29.47 -7.37 -1.27
C LEU A 83 30.97 -7.54 -1.02
N GLY A 84 31.40 -7.73 0.23
CA GLY A 84 32.82 -7.81 0.62
C GLY A 84 33.65 -8.87 -0.14
N PRO A 85 33.10 -10.06 -0.48
CA PRO A 85 33.80 -11.06 -1.28
C PRO A 85 33.92 -10.73 -2.79
N LEU A 86 33.24 -9.69 -3.29
CA LEU A 86 33.27 -9.32 -4.71
C LEU A 86 34.49 -8.45 -5.00
N ASN A 87 35.15 -8.70 -6.13
CA ASN A 87 36.20 -7.81 -6.62
C ASN A 87 35.61 -6.63 -7.43
N SER A 88 36.44 -5.64 -7.75
CA SER A 88 36.02 -4.42 -8.47
C SER A 88 35.32 -4.69 -9.80
N LYS A 89 35.80 -5.66 -10.60
CA LYS A 89 35.18 -6.02 -11.88
C LYS A 89 33.79 -6.63 -11.69
N GLN A 90 33.64 -7.49 -10.69
CA GLN A 90 32.35 -8.11 -10.37
C GLN A 90 31.34 -7.08 -9.86
N LEU A 91 31.80 -6.11 -9.05
CA LEU A 91 30.98 -5.03 -8.54
C LEU A 91 30.50 -4.11 -9.67
N GLU A 92 31.39 -3.75 -10.61
CA GLU A 92 31.04 -2.95 -11.79
C GLU A 92 30.05 -3.70 -12.70
N GLN A 93 30.22 -5.01 -12.86
CA GLN A 93 29.24 -5.84 -13.58
C GLN A 93 27.86 -5.84 -12.91
N LEU A 94 27.83 -5.98 -11.58
CA LEU A 94 26.60 -5.96 -10.78
C LEU A 94 25.87 -4.61 -10.94
N GLU A 95 26.61 -3.51 -10.89
CA GLU A 95 26.08 -2.16 -11.10
C GLU A 95 25.48 -2.01 -12.50
N ARG A 96 26.21 -2.41 -13.56
CA ARG A 96 25.68 -2.37 -14.93
C ARG A 96 24.42 -3.23 -15.11
N GLN A 97 24.34 -4.38 -14.43
CA GLN A 97 23.16 -5.24 -14.45
C GLN A 97 21.96 -4.55 -13.79
N LEU A 98 22.15 -3.91 -12.63
CA LEU A 98 21.11 -3.14 -11.96
C LEU A 98 20.63 -1.98 -12.84
N GLU A 99 21.57 -1.21 -13.37
CA GLU A 99 21.26 -0.05 -14.21
C GLU A 99 20.47 -0.47 -15.46
N SER A 100 20.89 -1.53 -16.13
CA SER A 100 20.19 -2.10 -17.30
C SER A 100 18.78 -2.57 -16.95
N SER A 101 18.64 -3.32 -15.84
CA SER A 101 17.33 -3.81 -15.38
C SER A 101 16.36 -2.68 -15.09
N VAL A 102 16.81 -1.64 -14.38
CA VAL A 102 15.99 -0.46 -14.07
C VAL A 102 15.57 0.27 -15.35
N ARG A 103 16.50 0.46 -16.29
CA ARG A 103 16.17 1.05 -17.61
C ARG A 103 15.12 0.23 -18.34
N GLN A 104 15.26 -1.10 -18.37
CA GLN A 104 14.31 -1.99 -19.03
C GLN A 104 12.93 -1.91 -18.37
N ILE A 105 12.84 -2.01 -17.04
CA ILE A 105 11.57 -1.92 -16.30
C ILE A 105 10.84 -0.60 -16.60
N ARG A 106 11.58 0.52 -16.59
CA ARG A 106 11.03 1.83 -16.93
C ARG A 106 10.53 1.87 -18.37
N SER A 107 11.34 1.40 -19.31
CA SER A 107 10.98 1.36 -20.74
C SER A 107 9.71 0.54 -20.97
N THR A 108 9.63 -0.67 -20.42
CA THR A 108 8.45 -1.54 -20.52
C THR A 108 7.22 -0.88 -19.93
N ARG A 109 7.31 -0.26 -18.74
CA ARG A 109 6.17 0.43 -18.13
C ARG A 109 5.70 1.61 -18.99
N ILE A 110 6.64 2.40 -19.53
CA ILE A 110 6.30 3.52 -20.41
C ILE A 110 5.60 3.01 -21.66
N GLN A 111 6.14 1.98 -22.32
CA GLN A 111 5.54 1.40 -23.51
C GLN A 111 4.12 0.90 -23.23
N GLN A 112 3.92 0.17 -22.14
CA GLN A 112 2.59 -0.29 -21.73
C GLN A 112 1.60 0.87 -21.52
N MET A 113 2.04 1.97 -20.90
CA MET A 113 1.19 3.15 -20.72
C MET A 113 0.86 3.84 -22.05
N LEU A 114 1.82 3.91 -22.98
CA LEU A 114 1.61 4.47 -24.31
C LEU A 114 0.63 3.63 -25.13
N ASP A 115 0.73 2.30 -25.05
CA ASP A 115 -0.18 1.37 -25.73
C ASP A 115 -1.61 1.56 -25.19
N GLN A 116 -1.77 1.64 -23.87
CA GLN A 116 -3.06 1.91 -23.23
C GLN A 116 -3.65 3.26 -23.66
N LEU A 117 -2.83 4.31 -23.73
CA LEU A 117 -3.26 5.63 -24.17
C LEU A 117 -3.73 5.61 -25.63
N SER A 118 -2.98 4.94 -26.50
CA SER A 118 -3.30 4.77 -27.93
C SER A 118 -4.62 4.01 -28.11
N ASP A 119 -4.85 2.96 -27.32
CA ASP A 119 -6.08 2.19 -27.31
C ASP A 119 -7.30 3.04 -26.89
N LEU A 120 -7.13 3.88 -25.87
CA LEU A 120 -8.17 4.78 -25.41
C LEU A 120 -8.48 5.86 -26.47
N GLN A 121 -7.46 6.48 -27.06
CA GLN A 121 -7.64 7.48 -28.12
C GLN A 121 -8.39 6.89 -29.32
N ARG A 122 -8.03 5.68 -29.75
CA ARG A 122 -8.72 4.96 -30.83
C ARG A 122 -10.19 4.71 -30.50
N LYS A 123 -10.50 4.30 -29.27
CA LYS A 123 -11.91 4.09 -28.84
C LYS A 123 -12.73 5.39 -28.83
N VAL A 124 -12.13 6.53 -28.50
CA VAL A 124 -12.79 7.85 -28.53
C VAL A 124 -13.01 8.30 -29.98
N CYS A 125 -12.00 8.17 -30.83
CA CYS A 125 -12.07 8.53 -32.25
C CYS A 125 -13.15 7.73 -32.99
N MET A 126 -13.26 6.42 -32.73
CA MET A 126 -14.31 5.57 -33.33
C MET A 126 -15.73 5.88 -32.82
N ARG A 127 -15.88 6.71 -31.78
CA ARG A 127 -17.17 7.10 -31.19
C ARG A 127 -17.63 8.51 -31.56
N SER A 128 -16.77 9.29 -32.24
CA SER A 128 -17.05 10.66 -32.69
C SER A 128 -17.38 10.67 -34.17
#